data_AF-A0A0Q7M478-F1
#
_entry.id   AF-A0A0Q7M478-F1
#
_cell.length_a   1.000
_cell.length_b   1.000
_cell.length_c   1.000
_cell.angle_alpha   90.00
_cell.angle_beta   90.00
_cell.angle_gamma   90.00
#
_symmetry.space_group_name_H-M   'P 1'
#
loop_
_entity.id
_entity.type
_entity.pdbx_description
1 polymer ?
#
loop_
_entity_poly.entity_id
_entity_poly.type
_entity_poly.pdbx_seq_one_letter_code
_entity_poly.pdbx_strand_id
1 'polypeptide(L)'
;MATSPDDMRAAVTASMADRTGRSLDEWATLVHDTSGVDPLDQNAVRRWLKDVHGVPQNTRWTIAFEVAERAGWERPDVDGYVLAQYSGRKAGLRPIYDALEAALLGLGDDVRREGRSTYVPFVRARQFAAVAATTATRVDVGLRFVDPPTHPALVPATSPGSATHKVGVTAVSQVGDLVPLLRAAYEQNGG
;
A
#
# COMPACT_ATOMS: atom_id res chain seq x y z
N MET A 1 -18.21 -6.36 7.77
CA MET A 1 -17.67 -6.79 6.46
C MET A 1 -16.64 -5.76 6.04
N ALA A 2 -15.41 -6.18 5.71
CA ALA A 2 -14.41 -5.26 5.17
C ALA A 2 -14.85 -4.85 3.76
N THR A 3 -15.18 -3.58 3.56
CA THR A 3 -15.48 -3.00 2.25
C THR A 3 -14.27 -3.22 1.33
N SER A 4 -14.46 -3.90 0.20
CA SER A 4 -13.35 -4.09 -0.75
C SER A 4 -12.93 -2.72 -1.33
N PRO A 5 -11.71 -2.59 -1.85
CA PRO A 5 -11.29 -1.37 -2.55
C PRO A 5 -12.25 -0.96 -3.67
N ASP A 6 -12.87 -1.92 -4.34
CA ASP A 6 -13.84 -1.68 -5.40
C ASP A 6 -15.20 -1.20 -4.84
N ASP A 7 -15.68 -1.79 -3.74
CA ASP A 7 -16.89 -1.31 -3.06
C ASP A 7 -16.72 0.13 -2.56
N MET A 8 -15.52 0.46 -2.04
CA MET A 8 -15.20 1.81 -1.59
C MET A 8 -15.18 2.79 -2.75
N ARG A 9 -14.61 2.40 -3.91
CA ARG A 9 -14.63 3.23 -5.13
C ARG A 9 -16.07 3.46 -5.59
N ALA A 10 -16.90 2.43 -5.65
CA ALA A 10 -18.31 2.54 -6.06
C ALA A 10 -19.11 3.48 -5.15
N ALA A 11 -18.98 3.35 -3.83
CA ALA A 11 -19.65 4.22 -2.87
C ALA A 11 -19.18 5.68 -2.97
N VAL A 12 -17.87 5.92 -3.20
CA VAL A 12 -17.33 7.26 -3.42
C VAL A 12 -17.87 7.88 -4.69
N THR A 13 -17.94 7.12 -5.79
CA THR A 13 -18.49 7.58 -7.07
C THR A 13 -19.98 7.91 -6.97
N ALA A 14 -20.78 7.06 -6.34
CA ALA A 14 -22.23 7.26 -6.18
C ALA A 14 -22.56 8.55 -5.40
N SER A 15 -21.77 8.89 -4.39
CA SER A 15 -21.95 10.09 -3.56
C SER A 15 -21.13 11.31 -4.04
N MET A 16 -20.47 11.23 -5.20
CA MET A 16 -19.52 12.27 -5.63
C MET A 16 -20.21 13.56 -6.06
N ALA A 17 -21.28 13.44 -6.84
CA ALA A 17 -22.04 14.57 -7.35
C ALA A 17 -22.61 15.41 -6.19
N ASP A 18 -23.24 14.77 -5.22
CA ASP A 18 -23.82 15.44 -4.05
C ASP A 18 -22.78 16.20 -3.21
N ARG A 19 -21.56 15.65 -3.09
CA ARG A 19 -20.50 16.22 -2.24
C ARG A 19 -19.65 17.28 -2.94
N THR A 20 -19.58 17.25 -4.28
CA THR A 20 -18.62 18.07 -5.05
C THR A 20 -19.23 18.86 -6.19
N GLY A 21 -20.53 18.69 -6.44
CA GLY A 21 -21.27 19.34 -7.52
C GLY A 21 -20.97 18.78 -8.92
N ARG A 22 -20.18 17.71 -9.03
CA ARG A 22 -19.81 17.06 -10.30
C ARG A 22 -19.71 15.55 -10.12
N SER A 23 -20.13 14.81 -11.15
CA SER A 23 -19.90 13.38 -11.29
C SER A 23 -18.41 13.07 -11.52
N LEU A 24 -18.04 11.79 -11.41
CA LEU A 24 -16.68 11.33 -11.69
C LEU A 24 -16.26 11.62 -13.13
N ASP A 25 -17.17 11.41 -14.09
CA ASP A 25 -16.92 11.67 -15.51
C ASP A 25 -16.67 13.17 -15.78
N GLU A 26 -17.49 14.05 -15.22
CA GLU A 26 -17.32 15.50 -15.35
C GLU A 26 -16.02 15.99 -14.72
N TRP A 27 -15.60 15.39 -13.59
CA TRP A 27 -14.29 15.69 -13.01
C TRP A 27 -13.15 15.22 -13.89
N ALA A 28 -13.24 14.01 -14.46
CA ALA A 28 -12.20 13.48 -15.33
C ALA A 28 -12.05 14.32 -16.60
N THR A 29 -13.16 14.71 -17.23
CA THR A 29 -13.19 15.62 -18.39
C THR A 29 -12.62 16.99 -18.03
N LEU A 30 -13.01 17.57 -16.88
CA LEU A 30 -12.48 18.86 -16.45
C LEU A 30 -10.95 18.83 -16.23
N VAL A 31 -10.43 17.77 -15.61
CA VAL A 31 -8.98 17.59 -15.44
C VAL A 31 -8.31 17.53 -16.82
N HIS A 32 -8.81 16.69 -17.72
CA HIS A 32 -8.26 16.55 -19.07
C HIS A 32 -8.22 17.88 -19.83
N ASP A 33 -9.32 18.62 -19.83
CA ASP A 33 -9.49 19.79 -20.69
C ASP A 33 -8.82 21.06 -20.15
N THR A 34 -8.68 21.19 -18.82
CA THR A 34 -8.35 22.50 -18.21
C THR A 34 -7.13 22.50 -17.29
N SER A 35 -6.68 21.34 -16.83
CA SER A 35 -5.66 21.32 -15.77
C SER A 35 -4.24 21.62 -16.24
N GLY A 36 -3.93 21.28 -17.50
CA GLY A 36 -2.57 21.31 -18.04
C GLY A 36 -1.60 20.33 -17.36
N VAL A 37 -2.09 19.42 -16.51
CA VAL A 37 -1.26 18.40 -15.86
C VAL A 37 -1.20 17.13 -16.72
N ASP A 38 -0.09 16.40 -16.61
CA ASP A 38 0.00 15.06 -17.20
C ASP A 38 -1.03 14.13 -16.51
N PRO A 39 -1.99 13.53 -17.25
CA PRO A 39 -2.99 12.64 -16.68
C PRO A 39 -2.39 11.38 -16.05
N LEU A 40 -1.17 10.99 -16.42
CA LEU A 40 -0.45 9.86 -15.82
C LEU A 40 0.28 10.26 -14.52
N ASP A 41 0.49 11.55 -14.26
CA ASP A 41 0.96 12.04 -12.97
C ASP A 41 -0.22 12.22 -12.00
N GLN A 42 -0.64 11.10 -11.41
CA GLN A 42 -1.71 11.08 -10.39
C GLN A 42 -1.41 11.99 -9.18
N ASN A 43 -0.15 12.34 -8.89
CA ASN A 43 0.17 13.28 -7.82
C ASN A 43 -0.12 14.71 -8.26
N ALA A 44 0.26 15.08 -9.49
CA ALA A 44 -0.06 16.38 -10.07
C ALA A 44 -1.58 16.59 -10.19
N VAL A 45 -2.33 15.60 -10.70
CA VAL A 45 -3.80 15.64 -10.78
C VAL A 45 -4.40 15.90 -9.39
N ARG A 46 -4.01 15.14 -8.36
CA ARG A 46 -4.55 15.31 -7.00
C ARG A 46 -4.17 16.66 -6.38
N ARG A 47 -2.99 17.20 -6.71
CA ARG A 47 -2.59 18.53 -6.24
C ARG A 47 -3.43 19.61 -6.91
N TRP A 48 -3.63 19.53 -8.22
CA TRP A 48 -4.48 20.46 -8.96
C TRP A 48 -5.93 20.46 -8.44
N LEU A 49 -6.53 19.27 -8.27
CA LEU A 49 -7.89 19.13 -7.69
C LEU A 49 -8.00 19.70 -6.28
N LYS A 50 -6.92 19.63 -5.48
CA LYS A 50 -6.88 20.24 -4.15
C LYS A 50 -6.82 21.76 -4.25
N ASP A 51 -5.83 22.26 -4.96
CA ASP A 51 -5.40 23.65 -4.84
C ASP A 51 -6.31 24.58 -5.65
N VAL A 52 -6.87 24.10 -6.77
CA VAL A 52 -7.78 24.86 -7.63
C VAL A 52 -9.25 24.68 -7.24
N HIS A 53 -9.64 23.46 -6.84
CA HIS A 53 -11.05 23.10 -6.66
C HIS A 53 -11.44 22.69 -5.24
N GLY A 54 -10.50 22.62 -4.30
CA GLY A 54 -10.78 22.27 -2.90
C GLY A 54 -11.32 20.85 -2.70
N VAL A 55 -11.12 19.94 -3.67
CA VAL A 55 -11.75 18.61 -3.64
C VAL A 55 -11.21 17.78 -2.45
N PRO A 56 -12.08 17.11 -1.66
CA PRO A 56 -11.66 16.28 -0.53
C PRO A 56 -10.74 15.12 -0.91
N GLN A 57 -9.83 14.73 0.01
CA GLN A 57 -8.74 13.79 -0.28
C GLN A 57 -9.20 12.47 -0.93
N ASN A 58 -10.20 11.79 -0.38
CA ASN A 58 -10.68 10.50 -0.89
C ASN A 58 -11.29 10.64 -2.29
N THR A 59 -12.01 11.73 -2.55
CA THR A 59 -12.59 12.03 -3.86
C THR A 59 -11.49 12.27 -4.90
N ARG A 60 -10.42 13.01 -4.55
CA ARG A 60 -9.29 13.25 -5.46
C ARG A 60 -8.59 11.98 -5.91
N TRP A 61 -8.48 10.97 -5.04
CA TRP A 61 -7.92 9.68 -5.41
C TRP A 61 -8.77 8.98 -6.47
N THR A 62 -10.09 8.93 -6.29
CA THR A 62 -11.00 8.33 -7.28
C THR A 62 -10.90 9.04 -8.63
N ILE A 63 -10.90 10.38 -8.64
CA ILE A 63 -10.76 11.16 -9.88
C ILE A 63 -9.39 10.91 -10.54
N ALA A 64 -8.30 10.91 -9.78
CA ALA A 64 -6.97 10.70 -10.35
C ALA A 64 -6.78 9.29 -10.93
N PHE A 65 -7.39 8.25 -10.33
CA PHE A 65 -7.41 6.92 -10.94
C PHE A 65 -8.20 6.90 -12.24
N GLU A 66 -9.41 7.47 -12.26
CA GLU A 66 -10.23 7.56 -13.47
C GLU A 66 -9.48 8.28 -14.61
N VAL A 67 -8.85 9.43 -14.31
CA VAL A 67 -8.07 10.20 -15.29
C VAL A 67 -6.90 9.38 -15.84
N ALA A 68 -6.16 8.69 -14.97
CA ALA A 68 -5.05 7.87 -15.39
C ALA A 68 -5.52 6.66 -16.23
N GLU A 69 -6.60 5.98 -15.81
CA GLU A 69 -7.19 4.83 -16.51
C GLU A 69 -7.66 5.23 -17.92
N ARG A 70 -8.29 6.42 -18.08
CA ARG A 70 -8.64 6.98 -19.40
C ARG A 70 -7.42 7.32 -20.27
N ALA A 71 -6.30 7.66 -19.65
CA ALA A 71 -5.03 7.91 -20.33
C ALA A 71 -4.22 6.63 -20.61
N GLY A 72 -4.79 5.44 -20.36
CA GLY A 72 -4.16 4.15 -20.64
C GLY A 72 -3.31 3.59 -19.50
N TRP A 73 -3.41 4.15 -18.29
CA TRP A 73 -2.78 3.53 -17.12
C TRP A 73 -3.58 2.30 -16.68
N GLU A 74 -2.90 1.17 -16.58
CA GLU A 74 -3.46 -0.04 -16.01
C GLU A 74 -3.02 -0.17 -14.55
N ARG A 75 -3.99 -0.43 -13.67
CA ARG A 75 -3.70 -0.67 -12.25
C ARG A 75 -2.88 -1.96 -12.12
N PRO A 76 -1.70 -1.92 -11.48
CA PRO A 76 -0.95 -3.14 -11.20
C PRO A 76 -1.76 -4.09 -10.32
N ASP A 77 -1.67 -5.39 -10.61
CA ASP A 77 -2.09 -6.43 -9.67
C ASP A 77 -1.10 -6.53 -8.50
N VAL A 78 -1.32 -7.50 -7.61
CA VAL A 78 -0.45 -7.67 -6.42
C VAL A 78 1.00 -7.92 -6.84
N ASP A 79 1.24 -8.78 -7.81
CA ASP A 79 2.60 -9.10 -8.28
C ASP A 79 3.24 -7.93 -9.04
N GLY A 80 2.46 -7.16 -9.79
CA GLY A 80 2.88 -5.92 -10.43
C GLY A 80 3.33 -4.86 -9.43
N TYR A 81 2.62 -4.71 -8.31
CA TYR A 81 3.04 -3.82 -7.21
C TYR A 81 4.35 -4.28 -6.57
N VAL A 82 4.52 -5.59 -6.36
CA VAL A 82 5.77 -6.17 -5.85
C VAL A 82 6.91 -5.89 -6.83
N LEU A 83 6.70 -6.22 -8.11
CA LEU A 83 7.69 -6.02 -9.16
C LEU A 83 8.14 -4.55 -9.23
N ALA A 84 7.20 -3.62 -9.18
CA ALA A 84 7.50 -2.20 -9.20
C ALA A 84 8.36 -1.77 -7.99
N GLN A 85 8.06 -2.25 -6.78
CA GLN A 85 8.83 -1.92 -5.57
C GLN A 85 10.27 -2.44 -5.61
N TYR A 86 10.49 -3.58 -6.25
CA TYR A 86 11.78 -4.29 -6.33
C TYR A 86 12.39 -4.22 -7.73
N SER A 87 12.28 -3.06 -8.38
CA SER A 87 12.86 -2.79 -9.69
C SER A 87 14.01 -1.77 -9.61
N GLY A 88 14.78 -1.63 -10.71
CA GLY A 88 15.86 -0.65 -10.83
C GLY A 88 16.88 -0.75 -9.68
N ARG A 89 17.13 0.37 -8.99
CA ARG A 89 18.10 0.43 -7.87
C ARG A 89 17.74 -0.46 -6.67
N LYS A 90 16.50 -0.94 -6.59
CA LYS A 90 16.00 -1.81 -5.51
C LYS A 90 15.94 -3.29 -5.91
N ALA A 91 16.31 -3.64 -7.14
CA ALA A 91 16.22 -5.01 -7.64
C ALA A 91 16.99 -6.02 -6.78
N GLY A 92 18.15 -5.62 -6.24
CA GLY A 92 18.94 -6.46 -5.33
C GLY A 92 18.25 -6.82 -4.01
N LEU A 93 17.16 -6.14 -3.64
CA LEU A 93 16.38 -6.44 -2.44
C LEU A 93 15.30 -7.51 -2.68
N ARG A 94 15.05 -7.91 -3.93
CA ARG A 94 14.01 -8.88 -4.28
C ARG A 94 14.16 -10.23 -3.55
N PRO A 95 15.35 -10.83 -3.43
CA PRO A 95 15.50 -12.09 -2.69
C PRO A 95 15.14 -11.99 -1.20
N ILE A 96 15.34 -10.82 -0.58
CA ILE A 96 14.93 -10.59 0.82
C ILE A 96 13.41 -10.59 0.93
N TYR A 97 12.74 -9.92 -0.02
CA TYR A 97 11.29 -9.92 -0.08
C TYR A 97 10.72 -11.32 -0.29
N ASP A 98 11.24 -12.08 -1.24
CA ASP A 98 10.73 -13.43 -1.55
C ASP A 98 10.84 -14.35 -0.33
N ALA A 99 11.94 -14.26 0.42
CA ALA A 99 12.11 -15.02 1.66
C ALA A 99 11.14 -14.58 2.77
N LEU A 100 10.89 -13.28 2.92
CA LEU A 100 9.92 -12.74 3.87
C LEU A 100 8.49 -13.13 3.49
N GLU A 101 8.14 -13.06 2.21
CA GLU A 101 6.84 -13.46 1.69
C GLU A 101 6.56 -14.93 1.97
N ALA A 102 7.50 -15.83 1.66
CA ALA A 102 7.38 -17.24 1.95
C ALA A 102 7.19 -17.49 3.46
N ALA A 103 7.96 -16.79 4.30
CA ALA A 103 7.85 -16.92 5.76
C ALA A 103 6.50 -16.41 6.28
N LEU A 104 5.96 -15.31 5.75
CA LEU A 104 4.70 -14.70 6.17
C LEU A 104 3.48 -15.49 5.70
N LEU A 105 3.46 -15.93 4.44
CA LEU A 105 2.38 -16.77 3.90
C LEU A 105 2.38 -18.15 4.57
N GLY A 106 3.54 -18.66 4.96
CA GLY A 106 3.67 -19.93 5.69
C GLY A 106 3.19 -19.91 7.15
N LEU A 107 2.72 -18.77 7.68
CA LEU A 107 2.22 -18.69 9.07
C LEU A 107 0.81 -19.28 9.24
N GLY A 108 0.00 -19.28 8.18
CA GLY A 108 -1.35 -19.83 8.19
C GLY A 108 -2.08 -19.66 6.87
N ASP A 109 -3.05 -20.54 6.60
CA ASP A 109 -3.88 -20.52 5.38
C ASP A 109 -4.84 -19.31 5.33
N ASP A 110 -5.03 -18.61 6.45
CA ASP A 110 -5.81 -17.37 6.55
C ASP A 110 -5.00 -16.11 6.19
N VAL A 111 -3.70 -16.26 5.86
CA VAL A 111 -2.84 -15.15 5.46
C VAL A 111 -3.02 -14.84 3.99
N ARG A 112 -3.30 -13.59 3.70
CA ARG A 112 -3.36 -13.04 2.34
C ARG A 112 -2.43 -11.84 2.19
N ARG A 113 -1.81 -11.76 1.02
CA ARG A 113 -1.00 -10.63 0.57
C ARG A 113 -1.87 -9.66 -0.25
N GLU A 114 -1.69 -8.35 -0.07
CA GLU A 114 -2.26 -7.35 -0.99
C GLU A 114 -1.15 -6.50 -1.60
N GLY A 115 -1.46 -5.76 -2.68
CA GLY A 115 -0.54 -4.85 -3.33
C GLY A 115 -0.84 -3.38 -2.99
N ARG A 116 0.20 -2.63 -2.59
CA ARG A 116 0.18 -1.17 -2.54
C ARG A 116 1.44 -0.63 -3.23
N SER A 117 1.38 0.62 -3.69
CA SER A 117 2.49 1.26 -4.40
C SER A 117 3.75 1.45 -3.55
N THR A 118 3.63 1.48 -2.21
CA THR A 118 4.72 1.83 -1.29
C THR A 118 5.13 0.71 -0.34
N TYR A 119 4.31 -0.33 -0.19
CA TYR A 119 4.57 -1.49 0.65
C TYR A 119 3.65 -2.65 0.26
N VAL A 120 3.96 -3.84 0.76
CA VAL A 120 3.16 -5.05 0.58
C VAL A 120 2.56 -5.45 1.93
N PRO A 121 1.26 -5.24 2.16
CA PRO A 121 0.58 -5.73 3.36
C PRO A 121 0.38 -7.24 3.36
N PHE A 122 0.50 -7.83 4.55
CA PHE A 122 0.08 -9.19 4.87
C PHE A 122 -1.01 -9.11 5.94
N VAL A 123 -2.13 -9.76 5.64
CA VAL A 123 -3.40 -9.61 6.35
C VAL A 123 -3.94 -10.98 6.72
N ARG A 124 -4.47 -11.12 7.93
CA ARG A 124 -5.38 -12.23 8.32
C ARG A 124 -6.79 -11.67 8.56
N ALA A 125 -7.25 -11.58 9.81
CA ALA A 125 -8.39 -10.74 10.19
C ALA A 125 -8.13 -9.24 9.98
N ARG A 126 -6.89 -8.79 10.27
CA ARG A 126 -6.40 -7.42 10.00
C ARG A 126 -4.93 -7.46 9.57
N GLN A 127 -4.44 -6.33 9.07
CA GLN A 127 -3.03 -6.21 8.68
C GLN A 127 -2.13 -6.44 9.91
N PHE A 128 -1.26 -7.43 9.84
CA PHE A 128 -0.33 -7.77 10.92
C PHE A 128 1.13 -7.52 10.53
N ALA A 129 1.44 -7.58 9.23
CA ALA A 129 2.75 -7.22 8.71
C ALA A 129 2.64 -6.36 7.45
N ALA A 130 3.70 -5.59 7.17
CA ALA A 130 3.90 -4.88 5.92
C ALA A 130 5.38 -4.89 5.55
N VAL A 131 5.68 -5.27 4.32
CA VAL A 131 7.06 -5.34 3.81
C VAL A 131 7.26 -4.20 2.82
N ALA A 132 8.31 -3.41 2.99
CA ALA A 132 8.56 -2.25 2.14
C ALA A 132 10.05 -2.09 1.81
N ALA A 133 10.37 -1.89 0.53
CA ALA A 133 11.70 -1.45 0.11
C ALA A 133 11.88 0.06 0.39
N THR A 134 12.07 0.43 1.67
CA THR A 134 12.10 1.84 2.11
C THR A 134 13.35 2.58 1.65
N THR A 135 14.44 1.86 1.37
CA THR A 135 15.68 2.42 0.79
C THR A 135 16.13 1.56 -0.40
N ALA A 136 17.24 1.94 -1.04
CA ALA A 136 17.88 1.12 -2.08
C ALA A 136 18.66 -0.09 -1.51
N THR A 137 18.91 -0.13 -0.20
CA THR A 137 19.85 -1.08 0.43
C THR A 137 19.24 -1.89 1.57
N ARG A 138 17.96 -1.68 1.91
CA ARG A 138 17.26 -2.46 2.95
C ARG A 138 15.77 -2.56 2.70
N VAL A 139 15.19 -3.64 3.22
CA VAL A 139 13.75 -3.86 3.35
C VAL A 139 13.35 -3.62 4.79
N ASP A 140 12.35 -2.76 5.03
CA ASP A 140 11.76 -2.65 6.36
C ASP A 140 10.55 -3.60 6.46
N VAL A 141 10.49 -4.36 7.54
CA VAL A 141 9.36 -5.22 7.91
C VAL A 141 8.63 -4.57 9.07
N GLY A 142 7.49 -3.95 8.79
CA GLY A 142 6.58 -3.41 9.79
C GLY A 142 5.73 -4.51 10.39
N LEU A 143 5.63 -4.55 11.71
CA LEU A 143 4.89 -5.52 12.49
C LEU A 143 3.92 -4.83 13.45
N ARG A 144 2.69 -5.33 13.51
CA ARG A 144 1.67 -4.88 14.45
C ARG A 144 1.69 -5.78 15.67
N PHE A 145 2.00 -5.21 16.83
CA PHE A 145 1.91 -5.90 18.12
C PHE A 145 0.87 -5.22 19.00
N VAL A 146 0.14 -6.03 19.76
CA VAL A 146 -0.61 -5.60 20.95
C VAL A 146 0.33 -5.60 22.15
N ASP A 147 1.15 -6.65 22.27
CA ASP A 147 2.19 -6.80 23.29
C ASP A 147 3.54 -7.10 22.61
N PRO A 148 4.41 -6.09 22.41
CA PRO A 148 5.61 -6.23 21.61
C PRO A 148 6.68 -7.06 22.33
N PRO A 149 7.25 -8.10 21.69
CA PRO A 149 8.35 -8.86 22.26
C PRO A 149 9.61 -8.00 22.39
N THR A 150 10.43 -8.28 23.39
CA THR A 150 11.76 -7.65 23.51
C THR A 150 12.71 -8.26 22.48
N HIS A 151 13.22 -7.43 21.56
CA HIS A 151 14.18 -7.87 20.56
C HIS A 151 15.10 -6.71 20.13
N PRO A 152 16.43 -6.89 20.07
CA PRO A 152 17.39 -5.80 19.84
C PRO A 152 17.24 -5.12 18.48
N ALA A 153 16.77 -5.85 17.46
CA ALA A 153 16.54 -5.29 16.12
C ALA A 153 15.17 -4.61 15.95
N LEU A 154 14.28 -4.73 16.95
CA LEU A 154 12.92 -4.22 16.88
C LEU A 154 12.86 -2.78 17.39
N VAL A 155 12.36 -1.87 16.56
CA VAL A 155 12.22 -0.45 16.93
C VAL A 155 10.76 0.01 16.77
N PRO A 156 10.26 0.91 17.63
CA PRO A 156 8.93 1.51 17.45
C PRO A 156 8.79 2.18 16.08
N ALA A 157 7.61 2.08 15.48
CA ALA A 157 7.34 2.65 14.17
C ALA A 157 5.85 2.95 13.96
N THR A 158 5.57 3.90 13.08
CA THR A 158 4.22 4.20 12.57
C THR A 158 4.06 3.81 11.09
N SER A 159 5.06 3.12 10.53
CA SER A 159 5.11 2.68 9.13
C SER A 159 6.13 1.53 8.95
N PRO A 160 6.01 0.69 7.91
CA PRO A 160 5.00 0.68 6.85
C PRO A 160 3.61 0.19 7.31
N GLY A 161 2.55 0.67 6.64
CA GLY A 161 1.16 0.31 6.92
C GLY A 161 0.74 0.55 8.38
N SER A 162 0.05 -0.42 8.98
CA SER A 162 -0.47 -0.32 10.37
C SER A 162 0.51 -0.84 11.44
N ALA A 163 1.82 -0.75 11.15
CA ALA A 163 2.87 -1.23 12.04
C ALA A 163 2.94 -0.42 13.33
N THR A 164 3.30 -1.10 14.41
CA THR A 164 3.65 -0.51 15.71
C THR A 164 5.16 -0.52 15.95
N HIS A 165 5.82 -1.47 15.31
CA HIS A 165 7.26 -1.68 15.38
C HIS A 165 7.75 -2.13 14.01
N LYS A 166 9.05 -2.02 13.76
CA LYS A 166 9.66 -2.54 12.55
C LYS A 166 11.05 -3.08 12.79
N VAL A 167 11.50 -3.89 11.83
CA VAL A 167 12.89 -4.36 11.73
C VAL A 167 13.41 -4.06 10.33
N GLY A 168 14.67 -3.62 10.23
CA GLY A 168 15.36 -3.46 8.95
C GLY A 168 16.12 -4.73 8.56
N VAL A 169 15.97 -5.16 7.31
CA VAL A 169 16.57 -6.38 6.76
C VAL A 169 17.42 -6.03 5.56
N THR A 170 18.70 -6.42 5.60
CA THR A 170 19.71 -6.12 4.57
C THR A 170 20.24 -7.38 3.88
N ALA A 171 19.95 -8.57 4.43
CA ALA A 171 20.36 -9.84 3.84
C ALA A 171 19.31 -10.94 4.06
N VAL A 172 19.23 -11.89 3.12
CA VAL A 172 18.30 -13.04 3.19
C VAL A 172 18.54 -13.89 4.44
N SER A 173 19.79 -14.04 4.86
CA SER A 173 20.16 -14.83 6.05
C SER A 173 19.52 -14.34 7.35
N GLN A 174 19.14 -13.06 7.42
CA GLN A 174 18.49 -12.49 8.60
C GLN A 174 17.01 -12.89 8.73
N VAL A 175 16.37 -13.36 7.66
CA VAL A 175 14.93 -13.67 7.66
C VAL A 175 14.60 -14.79 8.64
N GLY A 176 15.46 -15.79 8.76
CA GLY A 176 15.28 -16.90 9.71
C GLY A 176 15.15 -16.42 11.16
N ASP A 177 16.01 -15.48 11.56
CA ASP A 177 16.01 -14.91 12.92
C ASP A 177 14.75 -14.09 13.23
N LEU A 178 14.05 -13.61 12.19
CA LEU A 178 12.82 -12.83 12.35
C LEU A 178 11.55 -13.67 12.46
N VAL A 179 11.59 -14.96 12.08
CA VAL A 179 10.41 -15.84 12.09
C VAL A 179 9.65 -15.80 13.43
N PRO A 180 10.30 -15.82 14.61
CA PRO A 180 9.60 -15.68 15.89
C PRO A 180 8.81 -14.37 16.02
N LEU A 181 9.35 -13.25 15.53
CA LEU A 181 8.67 -11.95 15.52
C LEU A 181 7.49 -11.92 14.55
N LEU A 182 7.67 -12.50 13.35
CA LEU A 182 6.60 -12.61 12.35
C LEU A 182 5.41 -13.42 12.92
N ARG A 183 5.72 -14.54 13.57
CA ARG A 183 4.73 -15.41 14.22
C ARG A 183 4.00 -14.70 15.37
N ALA A 184 4.73 -14.01 16.25
CA ALA A 184 4.12 -13.25 17.33
C ALA A 184 3.16 -12.16 16.80
N ALA A 185 3.56 -11.44 15.75
CA ALA A 185 2.68 -10.45 15.11
C ALA A 185 1.46 -11.11 14.48
N TYR A 186 1.63 -12.24 13.80
CA TYR A 186 0.53 -13.03 13.26
C TYR A 186 -0.45 -13.42 14.37
N GLU A 187 -0.01 -14.09 15.43
CA GLU A 187 -0.86 -14.61 16.52
C GLU A 187 -1.70 -13.52 17.19
N GLN A 188 -1.13 -12.33 17.42
CA GLN A 188 -1.79 -11.20 18.08
C GLN A 188 -2.84 -10.46 17.21
N ASN A 189 -3.06 -10.88 15.95
CA ASN A 189 -3.85 -10.11 14.99
C ASN A 189 -4.95 -10.88 14.25
N GLY A 190 -5.50 -11.95 14.82
CA GLY A 190 -6.75 -12.50 14.26
C GLY A 190 -7.70 -13.14 15.25
N GLY A 191 -7.76 -12.52 16.42
CA GLY A 191 -9.02 -12.35 17.14
C GLY A 191 -9.72 -11.07 16.71
#